data_AF-A0A543G3C6-F1
#
_entry.id   AF-A0A543G3C6-F1
#
_cell.length_a   1.000
_cell.length_b   1.000
_cell.length_c   1.000
_cell.angle_alpha   90.00
_cell.angle_beta   90.00
_cell.angle_gamma   90.00
#
_symmetry.space_group_name_H-M   'P 1'
#
loop_
_entity.id
_entity.type
_entity.pdbx_description
1 polymer ?
#
loop_
_entity_poly.entity_id
_entity_poly.type
_entity_poly.pdbx_seq_one_letter_code
_entity_poly.pdbx_strand_id
1 'polypeptide(L)'
;MKQENYTFVDIVSGVFLLVLFFSNFLALLYITEGNLAFSGLISFFIAALYYYVVELMRKNKEALIRQKFKHFSFLFIGFFLLLSLVSFILMSHFLNVEFNAKEKVQQEAQQKLQLVTDFVAKYEQRSKTDLADYESNLAKEGKPQYMINASVKPYQLKVENSKKYLEKELTKNNEKYNLVFQNWKRMSIMKSYTNLNEYVKQSKDIVDKKLAALPVNQSSIELSELPTGKLPLNNPFKLNKIYPPSYGFTIAILIFLHFGILLSFFLTKIRPKPIPVELSIQAKKLVREIN
;
A
#
# COMPACT_ATOMS: atom_id res chain seq x y z
N MET A 1 -1.91 -22.87 35.56
CA MET A 1 -1.50 -21.62 34.87
C MET A 1 -1.85 -20.45 35.77
N LYS A 2 -0.89 -19.60 36.17
CA LYS A 2 -1.22 -18.34 36.87
C LYS A 2 -1.83 -17.38 35.86
N GLN A 3 -3.03 -16.88 36.10
CA GLN A 3 -3.59 -15.77 35.32
C GLN A 3 -2.71 -14.54 35.53
N GLU A 4 -2.02 -14.10 34.48
CA GLU A 4 -1.43 -12.76 34.48
C GLU A 4 -2.57 -11.76 34.27
N ASN A 5 -2.82 -10.91 35.27
CA ASN A 5 -3.80 -9.85 35.16
C ASN A 5 -3.23 -8.76 34.24
N TYR A 6 -3.80 -8.63 33.03
CA TYR A 6 -3.47 -7.52 32.13
C TYR A 6 -3.81 -6.19 32.80
N THR A 7 -2.85 -5.27 32.80
CA THR A 7 -3.02 -3.92 33.32
C THR A 7 -3.45 -2.96 32.22
N PHE A 8 -4.03 -1.82 32.60
CA PHE A 8 -4.36 -0.74 31.66
C PHE A 8 -3.16 -0.35 30.77
N VAL A 9 -1.96 -0.38 31.33
CA VAL A 9 -0.72 -0.05 30.63
C VAL A 9 -0.41 -1.04 29.50
N ASP A 10 -0.74 -2.32 29.68
CA ASP A 10 -0.54 -3.35 28.66
C ASP A 10 -1.49 -3.13 27.47
N ILE A 11 -2.73 -2.69 27.74
CA ILE A 11 -3.70 -2.31 26.71
C ILE A 11 -3.17 -1.12 25.90
N VAL A 12 -2.70 -0.07 26.58
CA VAL A 12 -2.14 1.13 25.91
C VAL A 12 -0.95 0.76 25.04
N SER A 13 0.01 -0.02 25.56
CA SER A 13 1.15 -0.53 24.80
C SER A 13 0.70 -1.33 23.56
N GLY A 14 -0.32 -2.17 23.70
CA GLY A 14 -0.94 -2.91 22.61
C GLY A 14 -1.53 -2.02 21.50
N VAL A 15 -2.15 -0.89 21.85
CA VAL A 15 -2.66 0.08 20.85
C VAL A 15 -1.52 0.70 20.05
N PHE A 16 -0.44 1.12 20.70
CA PHE A 16 0.73 1.66 19.98
C PHE A 16 1.39 0.61 19.09
N LEU A 17 1.47 -0.64 19.55
CA LEU A 17 1.96 -1.75 18.75
C LEU A 17 1.06 -2.01 17.53
N LEU A 18 -0.26 -1.90 17.69
CA LEU A 18 -1.22 -2.03 16.59
C LEU A 18 -1.05 -0.91 15.54
N VAL A 19 -0.82 0.32 15.97
CA VAL A 19 -0.54 1.44 15.05
C VAL A 19 0.77 1.22 14.29
N LEU A 20 1.82 0.75 14.97
CA LEU A 20 3.09 0.38 14.34
C LEU A 20 2.90 -0.77 13.33
N PHE A 21 2.12 -1.79 13.70
CA PHE A 21 1.76 -2.89 12.82
C PHE A 21 1.10 -2.40 11.53
N PHE A 22 0.07 -1.55 11.62
CA PHE A 22 -0.61 -1.03 10.44
C PHE A 22 0.30 -0.17 9.56
N SER A 23 1.18 0.63 10.16
CA SER A 23 2.11 1.46 9.42
C SER A 23 3.14 0.62 8.65
N ASN A 24 3.72 -0.40 9.32
CA ASN A 24 4.63 -1.35 8.69
C ASN A 24 3.92 -2.16 7.60
N PHE A 25 2.67 -2.56 7.84
CA PHE A 25 1.84 -3.26 6.86
C PHE A 25 1.62 -2.42 5.60
N LEU A 26 1.23 -1.15 5.74
CA LEU A 26 1.01 -0.26 4.59
C LEU A 26 2.32 0.00 3.82
N ALA A 27 3.45 0.16 4.50
CA ALA A 27 4.76 0.24 3.85
C ALA A 27 5.08 -1.02 3.04
N LEU A 28 4.84 -2.19 3.63
CA LEU A 28 5.08 -3.48 2.98
C LEU A 28 4.15 -3.73 1.80
N LEU A 29 2.94 -3.16 1.78
CA LEU A 29 2.08 -3.23 0.60
C LEU A 29 2.69 -2.54 -0.61
N TYR A 30 3.39 -1.42 -0.41
CA TYR A 30 4.13 -0.78 -1.50
C TYR A 30 5.32 -1.64 -1.95
N ILE A 31 6.07 -2.20 -1.01
CA ILE A 31 7.26 -3.04 -1.27
C ILE A 31 6.91 -4.36 -1.97
N THR A 32 5.83 -5.01 -1.56
CA THR A 32 5.42 -6.35 -2.05
C THR A 32 4.38 -6.28 -3.18
N GLU A 33 4.32 -5.16 -3.88
CA GLU A 33 3.47 -4.96 -5.06
C GLU A 33 1.95 -5.16 -4.79
N GLY A 34 1.51 -4.86 -3.57
CA GLY A 34 0.13 -4.98 -3.13
C GLY A 34 -0.25 -6.39 -2.67
N ASN A 35 0.72 -7.25 -2.36
CA ASN A 35 0.44 -8.58 -1.82
C ASN A 35 0.04 -8.51 -0.33
N LEU A 36 -1.28 -8.54 -0.11
CA LEU A 36 -1.90 -8.45 1.22
C LEU A 36 -1.42 -9.54 2.19
N ALA A 37 -1.32 -10.79 1.72
CA ALA A 37 -0.98 -11.91 2.57
C ALA A 37 0.47 -11.81 3.07
N PHE A 38 1.42 -11.60 2.15
CA PHE A 38 2.83 -11.48 2.53
C PHE A 38 3.10 -10.22 3.35
N SER A 39 2.48 -9.08 3.00
CA SER A 39 2.60 -7.85 3.79
C SER A 39 2.09 -8.06 5.22
N GLY A 40 0.92 -8.69 5.37
CA GLY A 40 0.30 -8.96 6.65
C GLY A 40 1.11 -9.93 7.51
N LEU A 41 1.65 -10.99 6.91
CA LEU A 41 2.49 -11.97 7.62
C LEU A 41 3.78 -11.33 8.14
N ILE A 42 4.48 -10.54 7.31
CA ILE A 42 5.73 -9.89 7.71
C ILE A 42 5.46 -8.82 8.77
N SER A 43 4.43 -7.98 8.60
CA SER A 43 4.09 -6.95 9.60
C SER A 43 3.66 -7.58 10.93
N PHE A 44 2.90 -8.68 10.88
CA PHE A 44 2.50 -9.44 12.07
C PHE A 44 3.72 -10.02 12.78
N PHE A 45 4.65 -10.62 12.04
CA PHE A 45 5.88 -11.16 12.60
C PHE A 45 6.71 -10.07 13.30
N ILE A 46 6.87 -8.89 12.67
CA ILE A 46 7.56 -7.74 13.30
C ILE A 46 6.85 -7.33 14.59
N ALA A 47 5.53 -7.19 14.58
CA ALA A 47 4.76 -6.81 15.76
C ALA A 47 4.86 -7.85 16.90
N ALA A 48 4.82 -9.14 16.56
CA ALA A 48 5.02 -10.23 17.52
C ALA A 48 6.42 -10.19 18.15
N LEU A 49 7.46 -9.88 17.37
CA LEU A 49 8.81 -9.68 17.89
C LEU A 49 8.87 -8.50 18.87
N TYR A 50 8.26 -7.36 18.53
CA TYR A 50 8.16 -6.22 19.45
C TYR A 50 7.50 -6.60 20.77
N TYR A 51 6.33 -7.26 20.69
CA TYR A 51 5.61 -7.73 21.87
C TYR A 51 6.50 -8.62 22.75
N TYR A 52 7.12 -9.64 22.15
CA TYR A 52 7.94 -10.61 22.87
C TYR A 52 9.16 -9.95 23.53
N VAL A 53 9.80 -9.00 22.85
CA VAL A 53 10.97 -8.28 23.37
C VAL A 53 10.62 -7.39 24.53
N VAL A 54 9.51 -6.63 24.42
CA VAL A 54 9.02 -5.80 25.53
C VAL A 54 8.66 -6.67 26.74
N GLU A 55 8.06 -7.83 26.50
CA GLU A 55 7.70 -8.78 27.54
C GLU A 55 8.94 -9.38 28.23
N LEU A 56 9.97 -9.75 27.46
CA LEU A 56 11.25 -10.20 28.01
C LEU A 56 11.96 -9.09 28.80
N MET A 57 11.93 -7.86 28.31
CA MET A 57 12.46 -6.70 29.04
C MET A 57 11.71 -6.49 30.36
N ARG A 58 10.38 -6.60 30.34
CA ARG A 58 9.52 -6.49 31.53
C ARG A 58 9.86 -7.54 32.57
N LYS A 59 9.94 -8.82 32.18
CA LYS A 59 10.27 -9.94 33.08
C LYS A 59 11.66 -9.81 33.70
N ASN A 60 12.62 -9.28 32.96
CA ASN A 60 14.01 -9.13 33.40
C ASN A 60 14.35 -7.76 33.99
N LYS A 61 13.36 -6.86 34.13
CA LYS A 61 13.58 -5.47 34.57
C LYS A 61 14.33 -5.37 35.89
N GLU A 62 13.98 -6.21 36.87
CA GLU A 62 14.63 -6.19 38.19
C GLU A 62 16.11 -6.57 38.11
N ALA A 63 16.44 -7.63 37.36
CA ALA A 63 17.80 -8.09 37.16
C ALA A 63 18.64 -7.03 36.42
N LEU A 64 18.06 -6.43 35.37
CA LEU A 64 18.69 -5.37 34.58
C LEU A 64 19.08 -4.16 35.46
N ILE A 65 18.16 -3.70 36.31
CA ILE A 65 18.38 -2.51 37.14
C ILE A 65 19.34 -2.83 38.30
N ARG A 66 19.21 -4.00 38.93
CA ARG A 66 20.10 -4.41 40.03
C ARG A 66 21.55 -4.55 39.58
N GLN A 67 21.79 -4.99 38.35
CA GLN A 67 23.14 -5.16 37.79
C GLN A 67 23.63 -3.94 37.00
N LYS A 68 23.01 -2.76 37.16
CA LYS A 68 23.38 -1.52 36.45
C LYS A 68 23.53 -1.73 34.93
N PHE A 69 22.58 -2.46 34.32
CA PHE A 69 22.54 -2.75 32.88
C PHE A 69 23.69 -3.62 32.33
N LYS A 70 24.48 -4.27 33.20
CA LYS A 70 25.49 -5.27 32.78
C LYS A 70 24.91 -6.69 32.59
N HIS A 71 23.62 -6.87 32.82
CA HIS A 71 22.93 -8.15 32.66
C HIS A 71 22.74 -8.48 31.16
N PHE A 72 22.76 -9.78 30.81
CA PHE A 72 22.53 -10.26 29.44
C PHE A 72 21.24 -9.73 28.80
N SER A 73 20.22 -9.43 29.60
CA SER A 73 18.97 -8.81 29.15
C SER A 73 19.11 -7.43 28.50
N PHE A 74 20.27 -6.77 28.63
CA PHE A 74 20.59 -5.56 27.85
C PHE A 74 20.54 -5.82 26.33
N LEU A 75 20.82 -7.05 25.89
CA LEU A 75 20.69 -7.43 24.48
C LEU A 75 19.27 -7.27 23.95
N PHE A 76 18.24 -7.37 24.79
CA PHE A 76 16.86 -7.12 24.38
C PHE A 76 16.61 -5.66 24.01
N ILE A 77 17.32 -4.71 24.63
CA ILE A 77 17.29 -3.30 24.24
C ILE A 77 17.95 -3.14 22.86
N GLY A 78 19.12 -3.76 22.66
CA GLY A 78 19.80 -3.75 21.35
C GLY A 78 18.93 -4.33 20.23
N PHE A 79 18.26 -5.45 20.50
CA PHE A 79 17.34 -6.06 19.54
C PHE A 79 16.07 -5.22 19.30
N PHE A 80 15.54 -4.56 20.33
CA PHE A 80 14.46 -3.57 20.17
C PHE A 80 14.88 -2.39 19.27
N LEU A 81 16.10 -1.87 19.43
CA LEU A 81 16.63 -0.82 18.56
C LEU A 81 16.81 -1.30 17.11
N LEU A 82 17.19 -2.56 16.91
CA LEU A 82 17.26 -3.16 15.57
C LEU A 82 15.87 -3.24 14.92
N LEU A 83 14.84 -3.67 15.66
CA LEU A 83 13.46 -3.63 15.18
C LEU A 83 13.00 -2.19 14.88
N SER A 84 13.44 -1.23 15.69
CA SER A 84 13.19 0.20 15.49
C SER A 84 13.77 0.71 14.17
N LEU A 85 14.99 0.29 13.81
CA LEU A 85 15.60 0.63 12.53
C LEU A 85 14.83 0.05 11.34
N VAL A 86 14.36 -1.20 11.43
CA VAL A 86 13.52 -1.81 10.39
C VAL A 86 12.21 -1.04 10.23
N SER A 87 11.53 -0.75 11.33
CA SER A 87 10.29 0.03 11.32
C SER A 87 10.51 1.47 10.85
N PHE A 88 11.70 2.03 11.08
CA PHE A 88 12.08 3.34 10.55
C PHE A 88 12.13 3.35 9.02
N ILE A 89 12.77 2.36 8.41
CA ILE A 89 12.83 2.24 6.95
C ILE A 89 11.41 2.09 6.38
N LEU A 90 10.59 1.23 6.97
CA LEU A 90 9.21 0.99 6.54
C LEU A 90 8.33 2.23 6.70
N MET A 91 8.31 2.85 7.89
CA MET A 91 7.54 4.06 8.16
C MET A 91 7.98 5.21 7.25
N SER A 92 9.30 5.42 7.12
CA SER A 92 9.85 6.44 6.22
C SER A 92 9.36 6.22 4.80
N HIS A 93 9.35 4.98 4.32
CA HIS A 93 8.86 4.64 2.99
C HIS A 93 7.36 4.90 2.83
N PHE A 94 6.55 4.45 3.80
CA PHE A 94 5.11 4.71 3.81
C PHE A 94 4.81 6.21 3.73
N LEU A 95 5.40 7.01 4.62
CA LEU A 95 5.20 8.46 4.65
C LEU A 95 5.69 9.11 3.36
N ASN A 96 6.80 8.65 2.78
CA ASN A 96 7.30 9.19 1.51
C ASN A 96 6.31 8.98 0.37
N VAL A 97 5.69 7.79 0.29
CA VAL A 97 4.67 7.51 -0.72
C VAL A 97 3.43 8.38 -0.49
N GLU A 98 2.98 8.52 0.77
CA GLU A 98 1.77 9.26 1.11
C GLU A 98 1.90 10.77 0.91
N PHE A 99 3.05 11.36 1.24
CA PHE A 99 3.22 12.81 1.28
C PHE A 99 4.00 13.37 0.09
N ASN A 100 4.92 12.61 -0.51
CA ASN A 100 5.80 13.13 -1.56
C ASN A 100 5.51 12.53 -2.94
N ALA A 101 5.32 11.20 -3.03
CA ALA A 101 5.13 10.54 -4.32
C ALA A 101 3.68 10.56 -4.82
N LYS A 102 2.72 10.83 -3.93
CA LYS A 102 1.28 10.69 -4.17
C LYS A 102 0.79 11.41 -5.41
N GLU A 103 1.10 12.70 -5.53
CA GLU A 103 0.64 13.52 -6.66
C GLU A 103 1.17 12.96 -7.99
N LYS A 104 2.44 12.54 -8.02
CA LYS A 104 3.03 11.98 -9.23
C LYS A 104 2.41 10.64 -9.61
N VAL A 105 2.11 9.78 -8.64
CA VAL A 105 1.38 8.52 -8.87
C VAL A 105 0.00 8.81 -9.47
N GLN A 106 -0.72 9.80 -8.95
CA GLN A 106 -2.03 10.20 -9.46
C GLN A 106 -1.94 10.75 -10.88
N GLN A 107 -0.96 11.61 -11.17
CA GLN A 107 -0.74 12.18 -12.50
C GLN A 107 -0.42 11.10 -13.54
N GLU A 108 0.53 10.21 -13.24
CA GLU A 108 0.89 9.11 -14.16
C GLU A 108 -0.29 8.15 -14.39
N ALA A 109 -1.08 7.90 -13.33
CA ALA A 109 -2.27 7.10 -13.46
C ALA A 109 -3.30 7.78 -14.36
N GLN A 110 -3.57 9.07 -14.14
CA GLN A 110 -4.53 9.83 -14.92
C GLN A 110 -4.13 9.91 -16.40
N GLN A 111 -2.86 10.13 -16.71
CA GLN A 111 -2.36 10.11 -18.09
C GLN A 111 -2.65 8.78 -18.78
N LYS A 112 -2.38 7.66 -18.08
CA LYS A 112 -2.62 6.31 -18.62
C LYS A 112 -4.12 6.01 -18.79
N LEU A 113 -4.95 6.43 -17.84
CA LEU A 113 -6.40 6.27 -17.95
C LEU A 113 -6.98 7.17 -19.05
N GLN A 114 -6.41 8.35 -19.29
CA GLN A 114 -6.81 9.23 -20.38
C GLN A 114 -6.54 8.57 -21.75
N LEU A 115 -5.40 7.90 -21.92
CA LEU A 115 -5.12 7.14 -23.16
C LEU A 115 -6.22 6.11 -23.46
N VAL A 116 -6.74 5.42 -22.43
CA VAL A 116 -7.83 4.46 -22.61
C VAL A 116 -9.12 5.15 -23.07
N THR A 117 -9.46 6.29 -22.46
CA THR A 117 -10.59 7.13 -22.90
C THR A 117 -10.42 7.56 -24.36
N ASP A 118 -9.20 7.97 -24.73
CA ASP A 118 -8.89 8.44 -26.09
C ASP A 118 -8.99 7.30 -27.12
N PHE A 119 -8.65 6.05 -26.75
CA PHE A 119 -8.85 4.91 -27.64
C PHE A 119 -10.33 4.69 -27.95
N VAL A 120 -11.19 4.77 -26.93
CA VAL A 120 -12.64 4.64 -27.12
C VAL A 120 -13.15 5.76 -28.02
N ALA A 121 -12.79 7.02 -27.72
CA ALA A 121 -13.20 8.18 -28.52
C ALA A 121 -12.75 8.06 -30.00
N LYS A 122 -11.51 7.60 -30.23
CA LYS A 122 -10.96 7.37 -31.57
C LYS A 122 -11.72 6.28 -32.32
N TYR A 123 -12.14 5.22 -31.64
CA TYR A 123 -13.03 4.22 -32.23
C TYR A 123 -14.38 4.80 -32.62
N GLU A 124 -15.01 5.60 -31.75
CA GLU A 124 -16.31 6.21 -32.06
C GLU A 124 -16.24 7.13 -33.27
N GLN A 125 -15.20 7.96 -33.35
CA GLN A 125 -14.98 8.84 -34.48
C GLN A 125 -14.73 8.05 -35.77
N ARG A 126 -13.78 7.10 -35.73
CA ARG A 126 -13.40 6.30 -36.91
C ARG A 126 -14.58 5.48 -37.43
N SER A 127 -15.30 4.78 -36.55
CA SER A 127 -16.44 3.96 -36.97
C SER A 127 -17.57 4.78 -37.60
N LYS A 128 -17.81 6.01 -37.14
CA LYS A 128 -18.78 6.93 -37.77
C LYS A 128 -18.33 7.34 -39.18
N THR A 129 -17.08 7.75 -39.33
CA THR A 129 -16.52 8.13 -40.64
C THR A 129 -16.50 6.93 -41.60
N ASP A 130 -16.07 5.77 -41.13
CA ASP A 130 -15.98 4.54 -41.91
C ASP A 130 -17.32 4.09 -42.49
N LEU A 131 -18.39 4.13 -41.68
CA LEU A 131 -19.74 3.82 -42.15
C LEU A 131 -20.22 4.81 -43.23
N ALA A 132 -19.93 6.09 -43.07
CA ALA A 132 -20.30 7.12 -44.05
C ALA A 132 -19.51 6.98 -45.35
N ASP A 133 -18.22 6.67 -45.26
CA ASP A 133 -17.35 6.42 -46.42
C ASP A 133 -17.80 5.16 -47.15
N TYR A 134 -18.17 4.10 -46.42
CA TYR A 134 -18.70 2.88 -47.00
C TYR A 134 -20.00 3.13 -47.77
N GLU A 135 -20.95 3.85 -47.16
CA GLU A 135 -22.19 4.26 -47.81
C GLU A 135 -21.91 5.10 -49.08
N SER A 136 -21.01 6.08 -49.00
CA SER A 136 -20.61 6.92 -50.13
C SER A 136 -19.98 6.12 -51.27
N ASN A 137 -19.12 5.14 -50.96
CA ASN A 137 -18.48 4.29 -51.95
C ASN A 137 -19.50 3.42 -52.69
N LEU A 138 -20.47 2.83 -51.98
CA LEU A 138 -21.54 2.06 -52.60
C LEU A 138 -22.44 2.94 -53.50
N ALA A 139 -22.71 4.18 -53.10
CA ALA A 139 -23.46 5.14 -53.92
C ALA A 139 -22.70 5.53 -55.19
N LYS A 140 -21.38 5.76 -55.10
CA LYS A 140 -20.51 6.04 -56.26
C LYS A 140 -20.41 4.86 -57.22
N GLU A 141 -20.51 3.62 -56.72
CA GLU A 141 -20.62 2.40 -57.53
C GLU A 141 -21.98 2.26 -58.23
N GLY A 142 -22.92 3.20 -58.03
CA GLY A 142 -24.24 3.19 -58.66
C GLY A 142 -25.23 2.20 -58.05
N LYS A 143 -24.99 1.72 -56.82
CA LYS A 143 -25.92 0.79 -56.16
C LYS A 143 -27.21 1.50 -55.78
N PRO A 144 -28.39 0.88 -55.99
CA PRO A 144 -29.66 1.46 -55.56
C PRO A 144 -29.77 1.49 -54.03
N GLN A 145 -30.51 2.47 -53.49
CA GLN A 145 -30.56 2.75 -52.05
C GLN A 145 -30.91 1.55 -51.17
N TYR A 146 -31.80 0.65 -51.62
CA TYR A 146 -32.17 -0.53 -50.84
C TYR A 146 -30.99 -1.52 -50.67
N MET A 147 -30.11 -1.63 -51.67
CA MET A 147 -28.88 -2.45 -51.59
C MET A 147 -27.83 -1.80 -50.69
N ILE A 148 -27.71 -0.47 -50.75
CA ILE A 148 -26.85 0.29 -49.85
C ILE A 148 -27.29 0.05 -48.40
N ASN A 149 -28.57 0.26 -48.11
CA ASN A 149 -29.13 0.05 -46.77
C ASN A 149 -28.92 -1.40 -46.29
N ALA A 150 -29.14 -2.40 -47.16
CA ALA A 150 -28.90 -3.80 -46.83
C ALA A 150 -27.43 -4.12 -46.54
N SER A 151 -26.50 -3.46 -47.23
CA SER A 151 -25.05 -3.66 -47.07
C SER A 151 -24.49 -2.96 -45.84
N VAL A 152 -24.99 -1.75 -45.52
CA VAL A 152 -24.51 -0.92 -44.41
C VAL A 152 -25.07 -1.38 -43.06
N LYS A 153 -26.34 -1.84 -43.02
CA LYS A 153 -27.04 -2.21 -41.78
C LYS A 153 -26.32 -3.24 -40.89
N PRO A 154 -25.71 -4.32 -41.41
CA PRO A 154 -24.94 -5.26 -40.59
C PRO A 154 -23.75 -4.59 -39.88
N TYR A 155 -23.07 -3.65 -40.55
CA TYR A 155 -21.95 -2.92 -39.96
C TYR A 155 -22.41 -1.88 -38.94
N GLN A 156 -23.54 -1.19 -39.17
CA GLN A 156 -24.16 -0.32 -38.15
C GLN A 156 -24.43 -1.08 -36.85
N LEU A 157 -25.03 -2.27 -36.94
CA LEU A 157 -25.29 -3.12 -35.77
C LEU A 157 -23.99 -3.57 -35.08
N LYS A 158 -22.97 -3.97 -35.86
CA LYS A 158 -21.64 -4.32 -35.29
C LYS A 158 -20.99 -3.14 -34.58
N VAL A 159 -21.08 -1.94 -35.15
CA VAL A 159 -20.54 -0.71 -34.56
C VAL A 159 -21.27 -0.39 -33.26
N GLU A 160 -22.60 -0.41 -33.24
CA GLU A 160 -23.41 -0.14 -32.04
C GLU A 160 -23.10 -1.13 -30.92
N ASN A 161 -23.04 -2.43 -31.24
CA ASN A 161 -22.71 -3.48 -30.26
C ASN A 161 -21.30 -3.32 -29.71
N SER A 162 -20.34 -2.97 -30.58
CA SER A 162 -18.96 -2.72 -30.16
C SER A 162 -18.88 -1.46 -29.28
N LYS A 163 -19.64 -0.41 -29.59
CA LYS A 163 -19.72 0.81 -28.78
C LYS A 163 -20.21 0.51 -27.35
N LYS A 164 -21.34 -0.22 -27.24
CA LYS A 164 -21.88 -0.69 -25.95
C LYS A 164 -20.88 -1.57 -25.19
N TYR A 165 -20.15 -2.44 -25.89
CA TYR A 165 -19.13 -3.28 -25.28
C TYR A 165 -17.96 -2.45 -24.74
N LEU A 166 -17.42 -1.52 -25.53
CA LEU A 166 -16.30 -0.66 -25.11
C LEU A 166 -16.68 0.24 -23.94
N GLU A 167 -17.89 0.79 -23.93
CA GLU A 167 -18.40 1.56 -22.79
C GLU A 167 -18.49 0.70 -21.52
N LYS A 168 -19.05 -0.51 -21.64
CA LYS A 168 -19.18 -1.43 -20.49
C LYS A 168 -17.82 -1.90 -19.97
N GLU A 169 -16.90 -2.26 -20.87
CA GLU A 169 -15.64 -2.91 -20.51
C GLU A 169 -14.55 -1.90 -20.18
N LEU A 170 -14.35 -0.89 -21.02
CA LEU A 170 -13.24 0.06 -20.87
C LEU A 170 -13.65 1.25 -20.02
N THR A 171 -14.74 1.96 -20.34
CA THR A 171 -15.13 3.18 -19.58
C THR A 171 -15.37 2.86 -18.10
N LYS A 172 -16.15 1.81 -17.80
CA LYS A 172 -16.41 1.43 -16.39
C LYS A 172 -15.17 0.94 -15.65
N ASN A 173 -14.27 0.21 -16.31
CA ASN A 173 -13.03 -0.21 -15.66
C ASN A 173 -12.07 0.97 -15.46
N ASN A 174 -12.06 1.94 -16.39
CA ASN A 174 -11.32 3.19 -16.27
C ASN A 174 -11.77 3.97 -15.03
N GLU A 175 -13.08 4.08 -14.80
CA GLU A 175 -13.66 4.71 -13.60
C GLU A 175 -13.23 3.99 -12.31
N LYS A 176 -13.24 2.64 -12.30
CA LYS A 176 -12.79 1.87 -11.14
C LYS A 176 -11.34 2.15 -10.79
N TYR A 177 -10.45 2.17 -11.80
CA TYR A 177 -9.05 2.54 -11.59
C TYR A 177 -8.94 3.98 -11.11
N ASN A 178 -9.63 4.93 -11.73
CA ASN A 178 -9.61 6.34 -11.34
C ASN A 178 -10.01 6.49 -9.86
N LEU A 179 -11.05 5.81 -9.40
CA LEU A 179 -11.49 5.83 -8.00
C LEU A 179 -10.45 5.27 -7.02
N VAL A 180 -9.58 4.35 -7.45
CA VAL A 180 -8.47 3.87 -6.60
C VAL A 180 -7.46 4.99 -6.35
N PHE A 181 -7.10 5.74 -7.39
CA PHE A 181 -6.07 6.78 -7.30
C PHE A 181 -6.61 8.08 -6.70
N GLN A 182 -7.80 8.52 -7.10
CA GLN A 182 -8.42 9.76 -6.59
C GLN A 182 -8.73 9.66 -5.09
N ASN A 183 -9.36 8.55 -4.67
CA ASN A 183 -9.70 8.34 -3.26
C ASN A 183 -8.53 7.75 -2.45
N TRP A 184 -7.37 7.59 -3.08
CA TRP A 184 -6.17 7.03 -2.46
C TRP A 184 -6.46 5.73 -1.69
N LYS A 185 -7.07 4.75 -2.36
CA LYS A 185 -7.43 3.45 -1.77
C LYS A 185 -6.17 2.62 -1.48
N ARG A 186 -5.51 2.89 -0.34
CA ARG A 186 -4.20 2.35 0.07
C ARG A 186 -4.01 0.85 -0.16
N MET A 187 -5.04 0.06 0.13
CA MET A 187 -5.03 -1.39 -0.03
C MET A 187 -4.94 -1.87 -1.49
N SER A 188 -5.27 -1.00 -2.44
CA SER A 188 -5.35 -1.34 -3.87
C SER A 188 -4.39 -0.56 -4.75
N ILE A 189 -3.89 0.61 -4.30
CA ILE A 189 -3.03 1.50 -5.09
C ILE A 189 -1.88 0.75 -5.75
N MET A 190 -1.10 -0.01 -4.97
CA MET A 190 0.12 -0.60 -5.51
C MET A 190 -0.17 -1.64 -6.60
N LYS A 191 -1.19 -2.46 -6.38
CA LYS A 191 -1.64 -3.47 -7.35
C LYS A 191 -2.20 -2.80 -8.60
N SER A 192 -3.07 -1.80 -8.44
CA SER A 192 -3.65 -1.04 -9.55
C SER A 192 -2.57 -0.31 -10.35
N TYR A 193 -1.62 0.35 -9.69
CA TYR A 193 -0.53 1.07 -10.34
C TYR A 193 0.40 0.12 -11.12
N THR A 194 0.67 -1.07 -10.57
CA THR A 194 1.48 -2.10 -11.25
C THR A 194 0.79 -2.67 -12.49
N ASN A 195 -0.51 -2.88 -12.43
CA ASN A 195 -1.29 -3.46 -13.53
C ASN A 195 -1.68 -2.44 -14.60
N LEU A 196 -1.51 -1.14 -14.33
CA LEU A 196 -2.06 -0.09 -15.17
C LEU A 196 -1.48 -0.08 -16.59
N ASN A 197 -0.17 -0.31 -16.74
CA ASN A 197 0.46 -0.38 -18.07
C ASN A 197 -0.11 -1.51 -18.91
N GLU A 198 -0.33 -2.67 -18.29
CA GLU A 198 -0.91 -3.83 -18.95
C GLU A 198 -2.37 -3.56 -19.32
N TYR A 199 -3.13 -2.93 -18.43
CA TYR A 199 -4.50 -2.50 -18.71
C TYR A 199 -4.60 -1.57 -19.93
N VAL A 200 -3.69 -0.59 -20.07
CA VAL A 200 -3.66 0.30 -21.23
C VAL A 200 -3.39 -0.48 -22.52
N LYS A 201 -2.43 -1.41 -22.52
CA LYS A 201 -2.12 -2.26 -23.68
C LYS A 201 -3.32 -3.12 -24.08
N GLN A 202 -3.92 -3.82 -23.13
CA GLN A 202 -5.11 -4.65 -23.37
C GLN A 202 -6.29 -3.82 -23.90
N SER A 203 -6.46 -2.60 -23.38
CA SER A 203 -7.51 -1.68 -23.86
C SER A 203 -7.30 -1.29 -25.32
N LYS A 204 -6.06 -1.00 -25.72
CA LYS A 204 -5.69 -0.73 -27.11
C LYS A 204 -5.99 -1.94 -28.01
N ASP A 205 -5.56 -3.13 -27.61
CA ASP A 205 -5.75 -4.35 -28.41
C ASP A 205 -7.23 -4.68 -28.61
N ILE A 206 -8.06 -4.46 -27.58
CA ILE A 206 -9.51 -4.59 -27.66
C ILE A 206 -10.07 -3.63 -28.72
N VAL A 207 -9.68 -2.36 -28.68
CA VAL A 207 -10.16 -1.35 -29.63
C VAL A 207 -9.68 -1.65 -31.06
N ASP A 208 -8.41 -1.99 -31.24
CA ASP A 208 -7.86 -2.34 -32.54
C ASP A 208 -8.57 -3.54 -33.17
N LYS A 209 -8.91 -4.56 -32.37
CA LYS A 209 -9.72 -5.69 -32.82
C LYS A 209 -11.11 -5.26 -33.31
N LYS A 210 -11.69 -4.20 -32.73
CA LYS A 210 -12.96 -3.63 -33.20
C LYS A 210 -12.78 -2.79 -34.47
N LEU A 211 -11.69 -2.03 -34.57
CA LEU A 211 -11.35 -1.26 -35.77
C LEU A 211 -11.10 -2.18 -36.98
N ALA A 212 -10.40 -3.29 -36.79
CA ALA A 212 -10.14 -4.27 -37.85
C ALA A 212 -11.41 -4.91 -38.44
N ALA A 213 -12.56 -4.80 -37.76
CA ALA A 213 -13.84 -5.31 -38.24
C ALA A 213 -14.65 -4.28 -39.05
N LEU A 214 -14.13 -3.06 -39.24
CA LEU A 214 -14.77 -2.01 -40.01
C LEU A 214 -14.60 -2.23 -41.54
N PRO A 215 -15.56 -1.75 -42.35
CA PRO A 215 -15.56 -2.02 -43.79
C PRO A 215 -14.52 -1.24 -44.62
N VAL A 216 -14.03 -0.07 -44.17
CA VAL A 216 -13.15 0.78 -44.98
C VAL A 216 -11.74 0.91 -44.39
N ASN A 217 -11.62 1.38 -43.15
CA ASN A 217 -10.36 1.69 -42.48
C ASN A 217 -10.12 0.76 -41.29
N GLN A 218 -9.25 -0.23 -41.51
CA GLN A 218 -8.90 -1.25 -40.53
C GLN A 218 -7.58 -0.96 -39.79
N SER A 219 -7.03 0.26 -39.93
CA SER A 219 -5.75 0.62 -39.33
C SER A 219 -5.80 0.62 -37.80
N SER A 220 -4.73 0.09 -37.18
CA SER A 220 -4.52 0.13 -35.73
C SER A 220 -4.33 1.57 -35.23
N ILE A 221 -4.64 1.78 -33.96
CA ILE A 221 -4.29 3.01 -33.25
C ILE A 221 -2.78 3.03 -33.01
N GLU A 222 -2.11 4.09 -33.45
CA GLU A 222 -0.72 4.34 -33.05
C GLU A 222 -0.65 4.70 -31.56
N LEU A 223 0.29 4.10 -30.86
CA LEU A 223 0.58 4.39 -29.47
C LEU A 223 1.81 5.31 -29.45
N SER A 224 1.59 6.61 -29.30
CA SER A 224 2.64 7.56 -28.94
C SER A 224 3.13 7.21 -27.54
N GLU A 225 4.15 6.36 -27.47
CA GLU A 225 4.87 5.84 -26.29
C GLU A 225 4.10 5.86 -24.96
N LEU A 226 3.82 4.67 -24.39
CA LEU A 226 3.37 4.58 -22.99
C LEU A 226 4.36 5.36 -22.11
N PRO A 227 3.91 6.20 -21.17
CA PRO A 227 4.80 6.79 -20.18
C PRO A 227 5.58 5.65 -19.50
N THR A 228 6.85 5.50 -19.90
CA THR A 228 7.70 4.35 -19.54
C THR A 228 8.18 4.44 -18.10
N GLY A 229 8.11 5.64 -17.50
CA GLY A 229 8.35 5.85 -16.08
C GLY A 229 7.33 5.10 -15.23
N LYS A 230 7.81 4.10 -14.49
CA LYS A 230 7.13 3.60 -13.29
C LYS A 230 7.96 4.07 -12.10
N LEU A 231 7.33 4.82 -11.20
CA LEU A 231 7.96 5.18 -9.94
C LEU A 231 8.36 3.89 -9.19
N PRO A 232 9.56 3.85 -8.57
CA PRO A 232 10.06 2.68 -7.88
C PRO A 232 9.41 2.54 -6.49
N LEU A 233 8.07 2.52 -6.44
CA LEU A 233 7.30 2.41 -5.21
C LEU A 233 7.58 1.13 -4.43
N ASN A 234 8.06 0.07 -5.10
CA ASN A 234 8.45 -1.18 -4.44
C ASN A 234 9.85 -1.15 -3.80
N ASN A 235 10.59 -0.05 -3.97
CA ASN A 235 11.97 0.05 -3.50
C ASN A 235 12.18 1.36 -2.73
N PRO A 236 12.22 1.30 -1.38
CA PRO A 236 12.39 2.47 -0.53
C PRO A 236 13.60 3.32 -0.90
N PHE A 237 14.75 2.68 -1.15
CA PHE A 237 16.00 3.40 -1.41
C PHE A 237 16.00 4.08 -2.76
N LYS A 238 15.44 3.44 -3.80
CA LYS A 238 15.29 4.07 -5.12
C LYS A 238 14.28 5.22 -5.06
N LEU A 239 13.17 5.05 -4.36
CA LEU A 239 12.18 6.12 -4.21
C LEU A 239 12.77 7.31 -3.44
N ASN A 240 13.53 7.05 -2.37
CA ASN A 240 14.17 8.10 -1.55
C ASN A 240 15.18 8.95 -2.34
N LYS A 241 15.78 8.41 -3.41
CA LYS A 241 16.65 9.19 -4.30
C LYS A 241 15.88 10.20 -5.16
N ILE A 242 14.61 9.92 -5.44
CA ILE A 242 13.74 10.78 -6.25
C ILE A 242 12.97 11.75 -5.34
N TYR A 243 12.42 11.22 -4.26
CA TYR A 243 11.65 11.94 -3.25
C TYR A 243 12.29 11.70 -1.89
N PRO A 244 13.12 12.62 -1.37
CA PRO A 244 13.72 12.44 -0.05
C PRO A 244 12.63 12.50 1.03
N PRO A 245 12.54 11.49 1.92
CA PRO A 245 11.55 11.49 2.99
C PRO A 245 11.89 12.52 4.07
N SER A 246 10.87 12.99 4.78
CA SER A 246 11.07 13.80 5.98
C SER A 246 11.53 12.93 7.15
N TYR A 247 12.84 12.72 7.24
CA TYR A 247 13.44 11.88 8.28
C TYR A 247 13.17 12.39 9.69
N GLY A 248 13.23 13.71 9.92
CA GLY A 248 12.93 14.30 11.23
C GLY A 248 11.51 14.01 11.70
N PHE A 249 10.52 14.19 10.82
CA PHE A 249 9.12 13.86 11.11
C PHE A 249 8.92 12.35 11.37
N THR A 250 9.56 11.51 10.55
CA THR A 250 9.53 10.05 10.73
C THR A 250 10.10 9.62 12.08
N ILE A 251 11.25 10.19 12.48
CA ILE A 251 11.89 9.92 13.77
C ILE A 251 10.96 10.35 14.91
N ALA A 252 10.35 11.53 14.83
CA ALA A 252 9.44 12.03 15.86
C ALA A 252 8.23 11.10 16.07
N ILE A 253 7.57 10.65 14.99
CA ILE A 253 6.48 9.68 15.07
C ILE A 253 6.96 8.39 15.74
N LEU A 254 8.10 7.86 15.32
CA LEU A 254 8.59 6.60 15.86
C LEU A 254 8.97 6.73 17.33
N ILE A 255 9.61 7.81 17.77
CA ILE A 255 9.90 8.02 19.19
C ILE A 255 8.61 7.99 19.99
N PHE A 256 7.56 8.67 19.53
CA PHE A 256 6.24 8.66 20.17
C PHE A 256 5.64 7.24 20.25
N LEU A 257 5.65 6.50 19.13
CA LEU A 257 5.15 5.12 19.10
C LEU A 257 5.94 4.18 20.02
N HIS A 258 7.27 4.24 19.97
CA HIS A 258 8.14 3.38 20.77
C HIS A 258 8.04 3.70 22.26
N PHE A 259 7.85 4.97 22.64
CA PHE A 259 7.57 5.34 24.03
C PHE A 259 6.28 4.71 24.52
N GLY A 260 5.21 4.76 23.72
CA GLY A 260 3.94 4.10 24.03
C GLY A 260 4.05 2.58 24.14
N ILE A 261 4.80 1.94 23.24
CA ILE A 261 5.08 0.50 23.28
C ILE A 261 5.84 0.12 24.55
N LEU A 262 6.86 0.89 24.94
CA LEU A 262 7.68 0.63 26.12
C LEU A 262 7.01 1.02 27.45
N LEU A 263 5.81 1.59 27.42
CA LEU A 263 5.12 2.06 28.63
C LEU A 263 4.92 0.94 29.66
N SER A 264 4.57 -0.27 29.20
CA SER A 264 4.43 -1.45 30.06
C SER A 264 5.75 -1.82 30.76
N PHE A 265 6.87 -1.74 30.03
CA PHE A 265 8.19 -1.92 30.61
C PHE A 265 8.50 -0.83 31.66
N PHE A 266 8.30 0.45 31.35
CA PHE A 266 8.64 1.54 32.27
C PHE A 266 7.78 1.57 33.54
N LEU A 267 6.48 1.27 33.44
CA LEU A 267 5.55 1.34 34.57
C LEU A 267 5.46 0.04 35.39
N THR A 268 6.05 -1.06 34.93
CA THR A 268 6.12 -2.30 35.73
C THR A 268 6.91 -2.06 37.02
N LYS A 269 6.30 -2.36 38.17
CA LYS A 269 6.91 -2.18 39.49
C LYS A 269 8.09 -3.14 39.69
N ILE A 270 9.17 -2.62 40.27
CA ILE A 270 10.34 -3.40 40.71
C ILE A 270 10.13 -3.71 42.19
N ARG A 271 10.26 -4.97 42.61
CA ARG A 271 10.22 -5.29 44.04
C ARG A 271 11.42 -4.68 44.76
N PRO A 272 11.19 -3.99 45.88
CA PRO A 272 12.29 -3.45 46.68
C PRO A 272 13.24 -4.58 47.10
N LYS A 273 14.53 -4.25 47.26
CA LYS A 273 15.55 -5.20 47.70
C LYS A 273 15.08 -5.82 49.03
N PRO A 274 15.00 -7.16 49.16
CA PRO A 274 14.72 -7.75 50.46
C PRO A 274 15.80 -7.27 51.43
N ILE A 275 15.35 -6.76 52.58
CA ILE A 275 16.25 -6.35 53.67
C ILE A 275 17.14 -7.56 53.97
N PRO A 276 18.48 -7.39 54.04
CA PRO A 276 19.37 -8.49 54.38
C PRO A 276 18.87 -9.18 55.64
N VAL A 277 18.85 -10.51 55.64
CA VAL A 277 18.27 -11.30 56.74
C VAL A 277 18.90 -10.91 58.08
N GLU A 278 20.21 -10.61 58.11
CA GLU A 278 20.90 -10.08 59.29
C GLU A 278 20.34 -8.75 59.80
N LEU A 279 20.05 -7.79 58.92
CA LEU A 279 19.41 -6.52 59.29
C LEU A 279 17.97 -6.74 59.78
N SER A 280 17.26 -7.73 59.24
CA SER A 280 15.92 -8.10 59.70
C SER A 280 15.93 -8.78 61.08
N ILE A 281 16.98 -9.55 61.37
CA ILE A 281 17.22 -10.22 62.65
C ILE A 281 17.70 -9.20 63.70
N GLN A 282 18.65 -8.31 63.36
CA GLN A 282 19.11 -7.24 64.23
C GLN A 282 17.97 -6.29 64.61
N ALA A 283 17.14 -5.88 63.64
CA ALA A 283 15.97 -5.04 63.92
C ALA A 283 14.96 -5.73 64.84
N LYS A 284 14.68 -7.02 64.64
CA LYS A 284 13.81 -7.81 65.53
C LYS A 284 14.39 -7.97 66.94
N LYS A 285 15.72 -8.06 67.07
CA LYS A 285 16.41 -8.17 68.36
C LYS A 285 16.32 -6.84 69.12
N LEU A 286 16.61 -5.72 68.47
CA LEU A 286 16.50 -4.37 69.04
C LEU A 286 15.08 -4.04 69.54
N VAL A 287 14.04 -4.37 68.77
CA VAL A 287 12.64 -4.16 69.21
C VAL A 287 12.29 -5.01 70.43
N ARG A 288 12.94 -6.17 70.60
CA ARG A 288 12.74 -7.07 71.74
C ARG A 288 13.53 -6.67 72.98
N GLU A 289 14.55 -5.82 72.82
CA GLU A 289 15.35 -5.26 73.93
C GLU A 289 14.79 -3.92 74.43
N ILE A 290 13.95 -3.25 73.63
CA ILE A 290 13.32 -1.96 73.96
C ILE A 290 11.93 -2.15 74.61
N ASN A 291 11.25 -3.27 74.37
CA ASN A 291 9.98 -3.65 75.01
C ASN A 291 10.22 -4.60 76.18
#